data_AF-A0A6G0YW15-F1
#
_entry.id   AF-A0A6G0YW15-F1
#
_cell.length_a   1.000
_cell.length_b   1.000
_cell.length_c   1.000
_cell.angle_alpha   90.00
_cell.angle_beta   90.00
_cell.angle_gamma   90.00
#
_symmetry.space_group_name_H-M   'P 1'
#
loop_
_entity.id
_entity.type
_entity.pdbx_description
1 polymer ?
#
loop_
_entity_poly.entity_id
_entity_poly.type
_entity_poly.pdbx_seq_one_letter_code
_entity_poly.pdbx_strand_id
1 'polypeptide(L)'
;NRNNMGRAEKKRESFVWFKCKGSGQEAALKQIKGMKKSITRNNRSAELFSRFEYRERTIAQLVAAQLNLYNLWRSQLICYDLDFKRGIQEPSEKFFWPKRAFEVDTNEPVQEEGVLSIDEQLEILNTYLRQTYYYCLYCVKVYDNETDLMEKCPGRNRLNH
;
A
#
# COMPACT_ATOMS: atom_id res chain seq x y z
N ASN A 1 -79.79 67.48 -21.38
CA ASN A 1 -79.22 67.56 -20.02
C ASN A 1 -78.57 66.22 -19.71
N ARG A 2 -77.28 66.03 -20.01
CA ARG A 2 -76.20 65.91 -19.01
C ARG A 2 -76.60 65.08 -17.78
N ASN A 3 -76.19 63.81 -17.69
CA ASN A 3 -74.91 63.42 -17.07
C ASN A 3 -74.75 61.89 -16.92
N ASN A 4 -73.53 61.45 -17.24
CA ASN A 4 -72.92 60.16 -16.96
C ASN A 4 -72.89 59.83 -15.46
N MET A 5 -73.01 58.55 -15.10
CA MET A 5 -72.12 57.91 -14.11
C MET A 5 -71.98 56.40 -14.38
N GLY A 6 -70.80 56.01 -14.88
CA GLY A 6 -70.00 54.90 -14.38
C GLY A 6 -70.58 53.48 -14.41
N ARG A 7 -70.56 52.82 -15.57
CA ARG A 7 -70.53 51.35 -15.62
C ARG A 7 -69.06 50.91 -15.73
N ALA A 8 -68.47 50.48 -14.62
CA ALA A 8 -67.12 49.93 -14.60
C ALA A 8 -67.10 48.59 -15.34
N GLU A 9 -66.68 48.60 -16.60
CA GLU A 9 -66.35 47.40 -17.36
C GLU A 9 -65.07 46.79 -16.75
N LYS A 10 -65.23 45.69 -16.01
CA LYS A 10 -64.13 44.81 -15.65
C LYS A 10 -63.58 44.20 -16.94
N LYS A 11 -62.58 44.84 -17.54
CA LYS A 11 -61.75 44.25 -18.59
C LYS A 11 -61.18 42.95 -18.02
N ARG A 12 -61.58 41.82 -18.59
CA ARG A 12 -60.86 40.56 -18.40
C ARG A 12 -59.47 40.79 -18.97
N GLU A 13 -58.50 41.02 -18.09
CA GLU A 13 -57.09 40.99 -18.46
C GLU A 13 -56.83 39.59 -19.01
N SER A 14 -56.72 39.51 -20.33
CA SER A 14 -56.20 38.35 -21.02
C SER A 14 -54.78 38.15 -20.51
N PHE A 15 -54.61 37.19 -19.60
CA PHE A 15 -53.30 36.72 -19.18
C PHE A 15 -52.66 36.01 -20.37
N VAL A 16 -52.08 36.79 -21.28
CA VAL A 16 -51.23 36.29 -22.35
C VAL A 16 -50.00 35.76 -21.64
N TRP A 17 -49.97 34.46 -21.39
CA TRP A 17 -48.73 33.74 -21.14
C TRP A 17 -47.83 33.97 -22.36
N PHE A 18 -46.99 35.00 -22.30
CA PHE A 18 -45.89 35.17 -23.23
C PHE A 18 -45.00 33.94 -23.03
N LYS A 19 -45.18 32.94 -23.88
CA LYS A 19 -44.29 31.80 -23.96
C LYS A 19 -42.98 32.33 -24.55
N CYS A 20 -42.11 32.83 -23.68
CA CYS A 20 -40.71 33.07 -23.98
C CYS A 20 -40.09 31.72 -24.32
N LYS A 21 -40.26 31.29 -25.58
CA LYS A 21 -39.56 30.15 -26.14
C LYS A 21 -38.07 30.46 -26.12
N GLY A 22 -37.37 29.76 -25.23
CA GLY A 22 -36.01 29.26 -25.40
C GLY A 22 -34.97 30.24 -25.97
N SER A 23 -34.08 30.73 -25.11
CA SER A 23 -32.74 31.12 -25.57
C SER A 23 -31.68 31.03 -24.47
N GLY A 24 -31.98 31.48 -23.25
CA GLY A 24 -31.02 31.44 -22.12
C GLY A 24 -31.08 30.17 -21.27
N GLN A 25 -32.27 29.84 -20.76
CA GLN A 25 -32.44 28.75 -19.79
C GLN A 25 -32.13 27.36 -20.39
N GLU A 26 -32.56 27.12 -21.63
CA GLU A 26 -32.34 25.84 -22.30
C GLU A 26 -30.85 25.62 -22.65
N ALA A 27 -30.16 26.67 -23.09
CA ALA A 27 -28.72 26.64 -23.32
C ALA A 27 -27.93 26.40 -22.01
N ALA A 28 -28.32 27.07 -20.92
CA ALA A 28 -27.74 26.86 -19.60
C ALA A 28 -27.96 25.42 -19.09
N LEU A 29 -29.17 24.86 -19.26
CA LEU A 29 -29.46 23.47 -18.89
C LEU A 29 -28.65 22.47 -19.72
N LYS A 30 -28.43 22.74 -21.02
CA LYS A 30 -27.59 21.92 -21.89
C LYS A 30 -26.12 21.97 -21.45
N GLN A 31 -25.59 23.14 -21.08
CA GLN A 31 -24.25 23.30 -20.51
C GLN A 31 -24.11 22.56 -19.18
N ILE A 32 -25.06 22.73 -18.26
CA ILE A 32 -25.09 22.01 -16.97
C ILE A 32 -25.11 20.50 -17.20
N LYS A 33 -25.90 19.99 -18.16
CA LYS A 33 -25.93 18.57 -18.50
C LYS A 33 -24.58 18.08 -19.04
N GLY A 34 -23.89 18.89 -19.85
CA GLY A 34 -22.53 18.62 -20.33
C GLY A 34 -21.51 18.56 -19.18
N MET A 35 -21.53 19.56 -18.30
CA MET A 35 -20.68 19.62 -17.10
C MET A 35 -20.91 18.41 -16.19
N LYS A 36 -22.17 18.07 -15.88
CA LYS A 36 -22.51 16.89 -15.07
C LYS A 36 -21.95 15.60 -15.66
N LYS A 37 -22.07 15.39 -16.97
CA LYS A 37 -21.48 14.22 -17.66
C LYS A 37 -19.96 14.19 -17.54
N SER A 38 -19.30 15.35 -17.67
CA SER A 38 -17.84 15.46 -17.51
C SER A 38 -17.41 15.15 -16.08
N ILE A 39 -18.11 15.69 -15.08
CA ILE A 39 -17.86 15.44 -13.66
C ILE A 39 -18.06 13.95 -13.33
N THR A 40 -19.15 13.32 -13.77
CA THR A 40 -19.38 11.89 -13.55
C THR A 40 -18.29 11.03 -14.19
N ARG A 41 -17.84 11.37 -15.40
CA ARG A 41 -16.73 10.66 -16.07
C ARG A 41 -15.43 10.80 -15.28
N ASN A 42 -15.09 12.01 -14.84
CA ASN A 42 -13.89 12.28 -14.06
C ASN A 42 -13.92 11.54 -12.71
N ASN A 43 -15.05 11.59 -12.00
CA ASN A 43 -15.22 10.88 -10.73
C ASN A 43 -15.07 9.37 -10.90
N ARG A 44 -15.66 8.79 -11.95
CA ARG A 44 -15.48 7.36 -12.26
C ARG A 44 -14.03 7.02 -12.59
N SER A 45 -13.33 7.89 -13.32
CA SER A 45 -11.91 7.72 -13.61
C SER A 45 -11.06 7.79 -12.34
N ALA A 46 -11.32 8.75 -11.46
CA ALA A 46 -10.65 8.89 -10.17
C ALA A 46 -10.90 7.70 -9.25
N GLU A 47 -12.13 7.17 -9.21
CA GLU A 47 -12.49 5.97 -8.46
C GLU A 47 -11.76 4.72 -8.98
N LEU A 48 -11.71 4.54 -10.30
CA LEU A 48 -10.95 3.45 -10.93
C LEU A 48 -9.45 3.56 -10.64
N PHE A 49 -8.90 4.78 -10.70
CA PHE A 49 -7.50 5.05 -10.38
C PHE A 49 -7.20 4.73 -8.90
N SER A 50 -8.03 5.20 -7.98
CA SER A 50 -7.91 4.90 -6.55
C SER A 50 -7.96 3.39 -6.27
N ARG A 51 -8.85 2.66 -6.95
CA ARG A 51 -8.91 1.19 -6.85
C ARG A 51 -7.67 0.50 -7.42
N PHE A 52 -7.12 1.02 -8.51
CA PHE A 52 -5.88 0.53 -9.09
C PHE A 52 -4.70 0.74 -8.13
N GLU A 53 -4.51 1.96 -7.61
CA GLU A 53 -3.47 2.27 -6.62
C GLU A 53 -3.56 1.43 -5.35
N TYR A 54 -4.77 1.14 -4.88
CA TYR A 54 -4.98 0.25 -3.74
C TYR A 54 -4.47 -1.16 -4.05
N ARG A 55 -4.86 -1.72 -5.21
CA ARG A 55 -4.44 -3.06 -5.64
C ARG A 55 -2.93 -3.17 -5.79
N GLU A 56 -2.31 -2.17 -6.44
CA GLU A 56 -0.85 -2.11 -6.61
C GLU A 56 -0.14 -2.13 -5.25
N ARG A 57 -0.61 -1.34 -4.28
CA ARG A 57 -0.05 -1.33 -2.92
C ARG A 57 -0.20 -2.69 -2.23
N THR A 58 -1.35 -3.33 -2.33
CA THR A 58 -1.57 -4.65 -1.74
C THR A 58 -0.65 -5.71 -2.38
N ILE A 59 -0.51 -5.71 -3.71
CA ILE A 59 0.40 -6.63 -4.40
C ILE A 59 1.84 -6.40 -3.97
N ALA A 60 2.28 -5.13 -3.90
CA ALA A 60 3.61 -4.79 -3.43
C ALA A 60 3.87 -5.27 -1.99
N GLN A 61 2.89 -5.14 -1.09
CA GLN A 61 2.98 -5.66 0.28
C GLN A 61 3.09 -7.19 0.33
N LEU A 62 2.29 -7.91 -0.47
CA LEU A 62 2.35 -9.37 -0.54
C LEU A 62 3.71 -9.86 -1.06
N VAL A 63 4.21 -9.23 -2.13
CA VAL A 63 5.52 -9.54 -2.69
C VAL A 63 6.64 -9.23 -1.68
N ALA A 64 6.55 -8.11 -0.97
CA ALA A 64 7.51 -7.76 0.08
C ALA A 64 7.51 -8.79 1.22
N ALA A 65 6.34 -9.18 1.71
CA ALA A 65 6.21 -10.19 2.76
C ALA A 65 6.78 -11.55 2.33
N GLN A 66 6.49 -12.00 1.10
CA GLN A 66 7.03 -13.24 0.56
C GLN A 66 8.56 -13.21 0.46
N LEU A 67 9.12 -12.08 0.07
CA LEU A 67 10.57 -11.90 -0.03
C LEU A 67 11.22 -11.86 1.35
N ASN A 68 10.57 -11.27 2.35
CA ASN A 68 11.08 -11.24 3.72
C ASN A 68 11.08 -12.65 4.34
N LEU A 69 10.06 -13.46 4.07
CA LEU A 69 10.05 -14.89 4.42
C LEU A 69 11.21 -15.66 3.79
N TYR A 70 11.42 -15.49 2.48
CA TYR A 70 12.53 -16.13 1.78
C TYR A 70 13.91 -15.71 2.34
N ASN A 71 14.07 -14.40 2.57
CA ASN A 71 15.29 -13.84 3.13
C ASN A 71 15.57 -14.35 4.53
N LEU A 72 14.54 -14.46 5.38
CA LEU A 72 14.64 -15.00 6.74
C LEU A 72 15.07 -16.46 6.72
N TRP A 73 14.42 -17.30 5.91
CA TRP A 73 14.80 -18.70 5.79
C TRP A 73 16.27 -18.85 5.32
N ARG A 74 16.68 -18.05 4.34
CA ARG A 74 18.05 -18.09 3.82
C ARG A 74 19.06 -17.60 4.85
N SER A 75 18.78 -16.50 5.55
CA SER A 75 19.68 -16.00 6.60
C SER A 75 19.80 -16.99 7.75
N GLN A 76 18.73 -17.70 8.11
CA GLN A 76 18.76 -18.76 9.12
C GLN A 76 19.68 -19.91 8.71
N LEU A 77 19.59 -20.37 7.45
CA LEU A 77 20.47 -21.41 6.92
C LEU A 77 21.93 -21.00 6.94
N ILE A 78 22.22 -19.77 6.51
CA ILE A 78 23.59 -19.25 6.49
C ILE A 78 24.12 -19.08 7.92
N CYS A 79 23.29 -18.60 8.85
CA CYS A 79 23.65 -18.50 10.25
C CYS A 79 24.07 -19.86 10.81
N TYR A 80 23.23 -20.88 10.60
CA TYR A 80 23.55 -22.24 11.02
C TYR A 80 24.88 -22.76 10.45
N ASP A 81 25.12 -22.59 9.14
CA ASP A 81 26.36 -23.04 8.50
C ASP A 81 27.59 -22.30 9.05
N LEU A 82 27.50 -20.99 9.24
CA LEU A 82 28.59 -20.17 9.78
C LEU A 82 28.87 -20.48 11.26
N ASP A 83 27.81 -20.66 12.05
CA ASP A 83 27.89 -21.05 13.46
C ASP A 83 28.52 -22.44 13.60
N PHE A 84 28.07 -23.41 12.80
CA PHE A 84 28.60 -24.77 12.78
C PHE A 84 30.10 -24.79 12.44
N LYS A 85 30.54 -23.98 11.47
CA LYS A 85 31.96 -23.82 11.11
C LYS A 85 32.81 -23.25 12.26
N ARG A 86 32.21 -22.47 13.17
CA ARG A 86 32.86 -21.96 14.39
C ARG A 86 32.74 -22.90 15.58
N GLY A 87 32.10 -24.07 15.41
CA GLY A 87 31.88 -25.04 16.49
C GLY A 87 30.77 -24.64 17.47
N ILE A 88 29.93 -23.67 17.11
CA ILE A 88 28.75 -23.30 17.90
C ILE A 88 27.68 -24.38 17.68
N GLN A 89 27.21 -25.00 18.77
CA GLN A 89 26.26 -26.11 18.72
C GLN A 89 24.81 -25.70 19.00
N GLU A 90 24.60 -24.48 19.53
CA GLU A 90 23.29 -23.95 19.87
C GLU A 90 23.14 -22.50 19.37
N PRO A 91 21.97 -22.12 18.84
CA PRO A 91 21.75 -20.76 18.36
C PRO A 91 21.68 -19.76 19.52
N SER A 92 22.22 -18.56 19.32
CA SER A 92 22.09 -17.47 20.30
C SER A 92 20.64 -17.08 20.57
N GLU A 93 19.79 -17.14 19.55
CA GLU A 93 18.35 -16.93 19.63
C GLU A 93 17.62 -18.07 18.91
N LYS A 94 16.49 -18.55 19.45
CA LYS A 94 15.79 -19.72 18.90
C LYS A 94 15.45 -19.61 17.41
N PHE A 95 15.17 -18.39 16.93
CA PHE A 95 14.82 -18.11 15.53
C PHE A 95 16.02 -17.87 14.61
N PHE A 96 17.26 -17.85 15.12
CA PHE A 96 18.45 -17.68 14.28
C PHE A 96 18.72 -18.90 13.41
N TRP A 97 18.31 -20.08 13.86
CA TRP A 97 18.43 -21.32 13.09
C TRP A 97 17.05 -21.77 12.60
N PRO A 98 16.98 -22.48 11.47
CA PRO A 98 15.73 -23.07 11.03
C PRO A 98 15.27 -24.10 12.07
N LYS A 99 13.98 -24.09 12.41
CA LYS A 99 13.39 -25.19 13.19
C LYS A 99 13.67 -26.48 12.45
N ARG A 100 14.45 -27.39 13.06
CA ARG A 100 14.79 -28.68 12.43
C ARG A 100 13.47 -29.36 12.06
N ALA A 101 13.27 -29.67 10.79
CA ALA A 101 12.02 -30.23 10.24
C ALA A 101 11.70 -31.67 10.73
N PHE A 102 12.28 -32.11 11.85
CA PHE A 102 12.22 -33.47 12.37
C PHE A 102 11.51 -33.61 13.72
N GLU A 103 10.88 -32.57 14.25
CA GLU A 103 9.87 -32.74 15.31
C GLU A 103 8.53 -33.06 14.64
N VAL A 104 8.28 -34.36 14.50
CA VAL A 104 7.00 -34.93 14.08
C VAL A 104 5.94 -34.60 15.13
N ASP A 105 4.85 -34.02 14.65
CA ASP A 105 3.50 -33.99 15.24
C ASP A 105 3.31 -33.26 16.59
N THR A 106 3.00 -31.97 16.48
CA THR A 106 1.82 -31.45 17.16
C THR A 106 1.18 -30.35 16.33
N ASN A 107 -0.08 -30.55 15.92
CA ASN A 107 -0.97 -29.52 15.43
C ASN A 107 -1.31 -28.53 16.57
N GLU A 108 -0.33 -27.77 17.05
CA GLU A 108 -0.56 -26.60 17.88
C GLU A 108 -0.23 -25.35 17.06
N PRO A 109 -1.17 -24.40 16.91
CA PRO A 109 -0.79 -23.07 16.50
C PRO A 109 0.07 -22.52 17.63
N VAL A 110 1.39 -22.54 17.45
CA VAL A 110 2.34 -21.85 18.32
C VAL A 110 2.04 -20.34 18.21
N GLN A 111 1.05 -19.90 18.97
CA GLN A 111 0.88 -18.52 19.39
C GLN A 111 1.92 -18.30 20.49
N GLU A 112 3.16 -18.00 20.09
CA GLU A 112 4.12 -17.41 21.02
C GLU A 112 3.66 -15.95 21.26
N GLU A 113 3.24 -15.63 22.47
CA GLU A 113 3.05 -14.26 22.91
C GLU A 113 4.42 -13.55 22.92
N GLY A 114 4.58 -12.47 22.15
CA GLY A 114 5.86 -11.77 21.97
C GLY A 114 6.63 -12.12 20.68
N VAL A 115 5.99 -12.80 19.71
CA VAL A 115 6.56 -13.11 18.39
C VAL A 115 6.97 -11.83 17.66
N LEU A 116 8.29 -11.64 17.57
CA LEU A 116 8.89 -10.71 16.63
C LEU A 116 8.33 -10.99 15.24
N SER A 117 7.89 -9.95 14.54
CA SER A 117 7.50 -10.05 13.15
C SER A 117 8.67 -10.56 12.29
N ILE A 118 8.35 -11.11 11.12
CA ILE A 118 9.38 -11.59 10.17
C ILE A 118 10.39 -10.49 9.85
N ASP A 119 9.93 -9.25 9.75
CA ASP A 119 10.77 -8.09 9.45
C ASP A 119 11.74 -7.80 10.60
N GLU A 120 11.27 -7.83 11.85
CA GLU A 120 12.10 -7.66 13.04
C GLU A 120 13.10 -8.82 13.19
N GLN A 121 12.66 -10.06 13.00
CA GLN A 121 13.55 -11.23 13.01
C GLN A 121 14.64 -11.09 11.94
N LEU A 122 14.27 -10.66 10.74
CA LEU A 122 15.21 -10.47 9.64
C LEU A 122 16.21 -9.35 9.95
N GLU A 123 15.75 -8.25 10.55
CA GLU A 123 16.61 -7.13 10.95
C GLU A 123 17.62 -7.57 12.00
N ILE A 124 17.18 -8.26 13.06
CA ILE A 124 18.07 -8.76 14.12
C ILE A 124 19.09 -9.75 13.53
N LEU A 125 18.63 -10.71 12.71
CA LEU A 125 19.51 -11.73 12.14
C LEU A 125 20.51 -11.14 11.14
N ASN A 126 20.10 -10.18 10.30
CA ASN A 126 20.99 -9.46 9.42
C ASN A 126 22.03 -8.63 10.22
N THR A 127 21.64 -8.09 11.37
CA THR A 127 22.55 -7.39 12.29
C THR A 127 23.62 -8.33 12.81
N TYR A 128 23.20 -9.48 13.35
CA TYR A 128 24.07 -10.50 13.89
C TYR A 128 25.07 -10.99 12.83
N LEU A 129 24.58 -11.37 11.65
CA LEU A 129 25.43 -11.84 10.55
C LEU A 129 26.48 -10.80 10.12
N ARG A 130 26.13 -9.51 10.10
CA ARG A 130 27.07 -8.44 9.74
C ARG A 130 28.12 -8.18 10.82
N GLN A 131 27.73 -8.21 12.08
CA GLN A 131 28.64 -7.91 13.20
C GLN A 131 29.56 -9.08 13.52
N THR A 132 29.05 -10.31 13.45
CA THR A 132 29.75 -11.51 13.91
C THR A 132 30.54 -12.19 12.79
N TYR A 133 30.00 -12.15 11.57
CA TYR A 133 30.56 -12.87 10.42
C TYR A 133 30.98 -11.97 9.27
N TYR A 134 30.77 -10.66 9.38
CA TYR A 134 30.94 -9.73 8.26
C TYR A 134 30.19 -10.22 7.02
N TYR A 135 29.04 -10.86 7.18
CA TYR A 135 28.23 -11.38 6.08
C TYR A 135 27.11 -10.41 5.75
N CYS A 136 26.92 -10.11 4.46
CA CYS A 136 25.77 -9.34 4.00
C CYS A 136 24.78 -10.26 3.28
N LEU A 137 23.54 -10.30 3.80
CA LEU A 137 22.45 -11.07 3.21
C LEU A 137 22.11 -10.65 1.77
N TYR A 138 22.14 -9.35 1.50
CA TYR A 138 21.74 -8.80 0.20
C TYR A 138 22.82 -8.93 -0.86
N CYS A 139 24.10 -8.76 -0.49
CA CYS A 139 25.23 -9.06 -1.39
C CYS A 139 25.51 -10.55 -1.53
N VAL A 140 24.99 -11.38 -0.61
CA VAL A 140 25.26 -12.82 -0.51
C VAL A 140 26.77 -13.11 -0.47
N LYS A 141 27.50 -12.40 0.39
CA LYS A 141 28.94 -12.63 0.56
C LYS A 141 29.42 -12.33 1.97
N VAL A 142 30.45 -13.07 2.37
CA VAL A 142 31.27 -12.83 3.55
C VAL A 142 32.40 -11.87 3.15
N TYR A 143 32.69 -10.90 4.02
CA TYR A 143 33.78 -9.95 3.86
C TYR A 143 34.90 -10.31 4.84
N ASP A 144 36.10 -9.80 4.59
CA ASP A 144 37.27 -10.19 5.40
C ASP A 144 37.23 -9.57 6.81
N ASN A 145 36.72 -8.35 6.92
CA ASN A 145 36.63 -7.59 8.16
C ASN A 145 35.56 -6.49 8.08
N GLU A 146 35.37 -5.78 9.20
CA GLU A 146 34.38 -4.71 9.31
C GLU A 146 34.63 -3.55 8.33
N THR A 147 35.89 -3.13 8.15
CA THR A 147 36.26 -2.07 7.21
C THR A 147 35.90 -2.46 5.78
N ASP A 148 36.22 -3.69 5.38
CA ASP A 148 35.90 -4.23 4.06
C ASP A 148 34.38 -4.26 3.82
N LEU A 149 33.63 -4.67 4.83
CA LEU A 149 32.16 -4.63 4.80
C LEU A 149 31.64 -3.20 4.64
N MET A 150 32.20 -2.21 5.33
CA MET A 150 31.73 -0.83 5.25
C MET A 150 32.04 -0.17 3.90
N GLU A 151 33.20 -0.44 3.31
CA GLU A 151 33.62 0.19 2.07
C GLU A 151 33.02 -0.47 0.83
N LYS A 152 32.88 -1.80 0.83
CA LYS A 152 32.44 -2.56 -0.35
C LYS A 152 30.96 -2.92 -0.35
N CYS A 153 30.23 -2.75 0.76
CA CYS A 153 28.80 -3.04 0.85
C CYS A 153 27.98 -1.76 0.61
N PRO A 154 27.03 -1.76 -0.35
CA PRO A 154 26.18 -0.60 -0.63
C PRO A 154 25.37 -0.10 0.57
N GLY A 155 25.11 -0.97 1.54
CA GLY A 155 24.59 -0.57 2.84
C GLY A 155 24.04 -1.73 3.65
N ARG A 156 23.20 -1.44 4.64
CA ARG A 156 22.62 -2.46 5.55
C ARG A 156 21.28 -2.99 5.10
N ASN A 157 20.49 -2.14 4.42
CA ASN A 157 19.11 -2.41 4.08
C ASN A 157 18.98 -2.85 2.64
N ARG A 158 17.87 -3.54 2.35
CA ARG A 158 17.54 -3.98 1.00
C ARG A 158 17.50 -2.83 -0.02
N LEU A 159 16.98 -1.67 0.37
CA LEU A 159 16.88 -0.49 -0.51
C LEU A 159 18.24 0.05 -0.98
N ASN A 160 19.32 -0.29 -0.29
CA ASN A 160 20.66 0.19 -0.66
C ASN A 160 21.33 -0.73 -1.70
N HIS A 161 20.73 -1.88 -2.03
CA HIS A 161 21.27 -2.90 -2.94
C HIS A 161 20.38 -3.05 -4.16
#